data_AF-A0A7C4JMI8-F1
#
_entry.id   AF-A0A7C4JMI8-F1
#
_cell.length_a   1.000
_cell.length_b   1.000
_cell.length_c   1.000
_cell.angle_alpha   90.00
_cell.angle_beta   90.00
_cell.angle_gamma   90.00
#
_symmetry.space_group_name_H-M   'P 1'
#
loop_
_entity.id
_entity.type
_entity.pdbx_description
1 polymer ?
#
loop_
_entity_poly.entity_id
_entity_poly.type
_entity_poly.pdbx_seq_one_letter_code
_entity_poly.pdbx_strand_id
1 'polypeptide(L)'
;MSSRSITISIDVTRSPRVTLELNNASEFLKCIESEGYSPLDLYETKTILENFDEYFRLAKKKFQDYIVPARDPKEVVEGKSIVHKVRLIVENGSKMVEFVLDRRVDLEKIKNCLLKIGFNEVVIIESL
;
A
#
# COMPACT_ATOMS: atom_id res chain seq x y z
N MET A 1 19.48 -18.77 -6.51
CA MET A 1 18.43 -17.76 -6.73
C MET A 1 18.24 -17.04 -5.41
N SER A 2 18.50 -15.73 -5.32
CA SER A 2 18.21 -14.97 -4.09
C SER A 2 16.71 -15.02 -3.85
N SER A 3 16.27 -15.57 -2.72
CA SER A 3 14.88 -15.54 -2.28
C SER A 3 14.48 -14.10 -2.00
N ARG A 4 13.45 -13.59 -2.69
CA ARG A 4 12.93 -12.24 -2.47
C ARG A 4 11.85 -12.31 -1.39
N SER A 5 12.20 -12.00 -0.15
CA SER A 5 11.25 -11.96 0.97
C SER A 5 10.68 -10.55 1.16
N ILE A 6 9.45 -10.47 1.67
CA ILE A 6 8.82 -9.21 2.07
C ILE A 6 8.09 -9.37 3.39
N THR A 7 8.06 -8.29 4.16
CA THR A 7 7.39 -8.24 5.46
C THR A 7 6.10 -7.45 5.37
N ILE A 8 5.02 -8.01 5.88
CA ILE A 8 3.81 -7.28 6.28
C ILE A 8 3.93 -7.06 7.79
N SER A 9 4.01 -5.81 8.23
CA SER A 9 3.97 -5.48 9.65
C SER A 9 2.56 -5.08 10.06
N ILE A 10 2.04 -5.68 11.14
CA ILE A 10 0.77 -5.29 11.74
C ILE A 10 1.10 -4.29 12.85
N ASP A 11 0.59 -3.06 12.72
CA ASP A 11 0.84 -2.03 13.71
C ASP A 11 -0.08 -2.16 14.95
N VAL A 12 0.18 -1.32 15.95
CA VAL A 12 -0.63 -1.23 17.19
C VAL A 12 -2.12 -0.98 16.95
N THR A 13 -2.50 -0.46 15.78
CA THR A 13 -3.90 -0.23 15.38
C THR A 13 -4.52 -1.41 14.62
N ARG A 14 -3.76 -2.51 14.50
CA ARG A 14 -4.06 -3.71 13.70
C ARG A 14 -4.16 -3.45 12.21
N SER A 15 -3.56 -2.35 11.73
CA SER A 15 -3.49 -2.06 10.30
C SER A 15 -2.26 -2.75 9.71
N PRO A 16 -2.43 -3.57 8.66
CA PRO A 16 -1.31 -4.14 7.92
C PRO A 16 -0.54 -3.05 7.18
N ARG A 17 0.78 -3.15 7.19
CA ARG A 17 1.69 -2.25 6.49
C ARG A 17 2.67 -3.02 5.63
N VAL A 18 2.88 -2.54 4.42
CA VAL A 18 3.87 -3.11 3.50
C VAL A 18 4.57 -1.99 2.74
N THR A 19 5.89 -2.11 2.61
CA THR A 19 6.72 -1.15 1.89
C THR A 19 7.29 -1.78 0.63
N LEU A 20 7.09 -1.13 -0.50
CA LEU A 20 7.44 -1.64 -1.83
C LEU A 20 8.17 -0.55 -2.62
N GLU A 21 9.10 -0.94 -3.49
CA GLU A 21 9.57 -0.05 -4.55
C GLU A 21 8.41 0.35 -5.45
N LEU A 22 8.44 1.57 -6.00
CA LEU A 22 7.34 2.16 -6.77
C LEU A 22 6.79 1.23 -7.88
N ASN A 23 7.67 0.53 -8.60
CA ASN A 23 7.23 -0.41 -9.64
C ASN A 23 6.45 -1.59 -9.06
N ASN A 24 6.95 -2.22 -7.99
CA ASN A 24 6.25 -3.32 -7.33
C ASN A 24 4.96 -2.82 -6.64
N ALA A 25 4.96 -1.57 -6.14
CA ALA A 25 3.80 -0.93 -5.54
C ALA A 25 2.66 -0.77 -6.56
N SER A 26 2.97 -0.33 -7.79
CA SER A 26 2.01 -0.24 -8.88
C SER A 26 1.45 -1.62 -9.28
N GLU A 27 2.30 -2.64 -9.40
CA GLU A 27 1.87 -4.01 -9.71
C GLU A 27 1.04 -4.62 -8.57
N PHE A 28 1.37 -4.31 -7.33
CA PHE A 28 0.61 -4.75 -6.15
C PHE A 28 -0.83 -4.21 -6.18
N LEU A 29 -1.02 -2.91 -6.47
CA LEU A 29 -2.36 -2.31 -6.58
C LEU A 29 -3.17 -2.91 -7.73
N LYS A 30 -2.55 -3.17 -8.89
CA LYS A 30 -3.20 -3.86 -10.02
C LYS A 30 -3.64 -5.27 -9.64
N CYS A 31 -2.81 -5.99 -8.88
CA CYS A 31 -3.19 -7.32 -8.39
C CYS A 31 -4.39 -7.24 -7.46
N ILE A 32 -4.38 -6.33 -6.47
CA ILE A 32 -5.52 -6.13 -5.56
C ILE A 32 -6.79 -5.84 -6.35
N GLU A 33 -6.70 -4.99 -7.38
CA GLU A 33 -7.84 -4.68 -8.25
C GLU A 33 -8.40 -5.93 -8.94
N SER A 34 -7.52 -6.80 -9.44
CA SER A 34 -7.90 -8.07 -10.08
C SER A 34 -8.57 -9.07 -9.13
N GLU A 35 -8.37 -8.95 -7.81
CA GLU A 35 -9.03 -9.76 -6.78
C GLU A 35 -10.48 -9.27 -6.47
N GLY A 36 -10.98 -8.31 -7.24
CA GLY A 36 -12.35 -7.80 -7.18
C GLY A 36 -12.52 -6.54 -6.34
N TYR A 37 -11.42 -5.91 -5.90
CA TYR A 37 -11.48 -4.65 -5.16
C TYR A 37 -11.38 -3.46 -6.12
N SER A 38 -12.43 -2.66 -6.26
CA SER A 38 -12.35 -1.40 -7.02
C SER A 38 -12.90 -0.18 -6.25
N PRO A 39 -12.56 0.00 -4.96
CA PRO A 39 -12.97 1.19 -4.22
C PRO A 39 -12.24 2.45 -4.69
N LEU A 40 -12.80 3.62 -4.39
CA LEU A 40 -12.24 4.93 -4.79
C LEU A 40 -10.82 5.13 -4.25
N ASP A 41 -10.54 4.63 -3.06
CA ASP A 41 -9.21 4.79 -2.44
C ASP A 41 -8.12 4.03 -3.19
N LEU A 42 -8.43 2.88 -3.79
CA LEU A 42 -7.48 2.15 -4.63
C LEU A 42 -7.17 2.91 -5.92
N TYR A 43 -8.20 3.49 -6.55
CA TYR A 43 -8.05 4.34 -7.73
C TYR A 43 -7.18 5.56 -7.45
N GLU A 44 -7.51 6.31 -6.40
CA GLU A 44 -6.75 7.49 -5.99
C GLU A 44 -5.31 7.15 -5.61
N THR A 45 -5.11 5.99 -4.99
CA THR A 45 -3.75 5.54 -4.69
C THR A 45 -2.94 5.29 -5.96
N LYS A 46 -3.51 4.69 -7.00
CA LYS A 46 -2.83 4.53 -8.30
C LYS A 46 -2.46 5.89 -8.90
N THR A 47 -3.37 6.86 -8.89
CA THR A 47 -3.11 8.23 -9.36
C THR A 47 -1.95 8.89 -8.60
N ILE A 48 -1.87 8.68 -7.27
CA ILE A 48 -0.75 9.15 -6.45
C ILE A 48 0.57 8.53 -6.92
N LEU A 49 0.59 7.22 -7.19
CA LEU A 49 1.81 6.52 -7.63
C LEU A 49 2.27 6.94 -9.02
N GLU A 50 1.33 7.11 -9.95
CA GLU A 50 1.62 7.62 -11.30
C GLU A 50 2.22 9.03 -11.28
N ASN A 51 1.84 9.84 -10.28
CA ASN A 51 2.30 11.21 -10.10
C ASN A 51 3.22 11.36 -8.88
N PHE A 52 4.01 10.31 -8.57
CA PHE A 52 4.80 10.19 -7.35
C PHE A 52 5.58 11.45 -6.98
N ASP A 53 6.32 12.04 -7.93
CA ASP A 53 7.22 13.16 -7.65
C ASP A 53 6.46 14.42 -7.20
N GLU A 54 5.30 14.68 -7.81
CA GLU A 54 4.49 15.84 -7.47
C GLU A 54 3.84 15.66 -6.10
N TYR A 55 3.25 14.48 -5.84
CA TYR A 55 2.68 14.18 -4.53
C TYR A 55 3.74 14.17 -3.42
N PHE A 56 4.92 13.63 -3.68
CA PHE A 56 6.04 13.65 -2.73
C PHE A 56 6.47 15.08 -2.40
N ARG A 57 6.63 15.93 -3.42
CA ARG A 57 6.98 17.35 -3.26
C ARG A 57 5.93 18.10 -2.44
N LEU A 58 4.64 17.86 -2.73
CA LEU A 58 3.52 18.47 -2.00
C LEU A 58 3.46 18.00 -0.54
N ALA A 59 3.62 16.70 -0.29
CA ALA A 59 3.64 16.13 1.05
C ALA A 59 4.78 16.71 1.90
N LYS A 60 5.99 16.80 1.33
CA LYS A 60 7.15 17.44 1.97
C LYS A 60 6.89 18.91 2.28
N LYS A 61 6.35 19.68 1.34
CA LYS A 61 6.01 21.10 1.55
C LYS A 61 5.01 21.29 2.70
N LYS A 62 4.10 20.33 2.88
CA LYS A 62 3.08 20.35 3.95
C LYS A 62 3.54 19.67 5.25
N PHE A 63 4.77 19.16 5.32
CA PHE A 63 5.26 18.33 6.43
C PHE A 63 4.33 17.13 6.73
N GLN A 64 3.74 16.56 5.69
CA GLN A 64 2.87 15.40 5.78
C GLN A 64 3.68 14.13 5.53
N ASP A 65 3.79 13.27 6.54
CA ASP A 65 4.41 11.95 6.39
C ASP A 65 3.52 11.00 5.60
N TYR A 66 2.20 11.19 5.67
CA TYR A 66 1.22 10.34 5.03
C TYR A 66 0.24 11.14 4.19
N ILE A 67 -0.10 10.57 3.04
CA ILE A 67 -1.16 11.02 2.14
C ILE A 67 -2.35 10.09 2.36
N VAL A 68 -3.53 10.66 2.56
CA VAL A 68 -4.79 9.93 2.67
C VAL A 68 -5.45 9.98 1.29
N PRO A 69 -5.54 8.85 0.55
CA PRO A 69 -6.28 8.80 -0.70
C PRO A 69 -7.74 9.20 -0.48
N ALA A 70 -8.37 9.86 -1.46
CA ALA A 70 -9.79 10.16 -1.34
C ALA A 70 -10.61 8.85 -1.30
N ARG A 71 -11.71 8.86 -0.55
CA ARG A 71 -12.53 7.67 -0.32
C ARG A 71 -14.00 8.01 -0.38
N ASP A 72 -14.82 7.05 -0.81
CA ASP A 72 -16.26 7.12 -0.64
C ASP A 72 -16.61 6.77 0.83
N PRO A 73 -17.28 7.66 1.59
CA PRO A 73 -17.73 7.36 2.95
C PRO A 73 -18.55 6.08 3.06
N LYS A 74 -19.37 5.75 2.06
CA LYS A 74 -20.17 4.53 2.00
C LYS A 74 -19.28 3.30 1.95
N GLU A 75 -18.24 3.31 1.10
CA GLU A 75 -17.28 2.20 0.99
C GLU A 75 -16.48 2.00 2.28
N VAL A 76 -16.14 3.10 2.96
CA VAL A 76 -15.47 3.04 4.28
C VAL A 76 -16.35 2.37 5.32
N VAL A 77 -17.62 2.77 5.39
CA VAL A 77 -18.61 2.19 6.33
C VAL A 77 -18.84 0.71 6.02
N GLU A 78 -19.00 0.35 4.75
CA GLU A 78 -19.17 -1.03 4.28
C GLU A 78 -17.92 -1.89 4.42
N GLY A 79 -16.76 -1.29 4.72
CA GLY A 79 -15.49 -2.01 4.86
C GLY A 79 -14.87 -2.48 3.55
N LYS A 80 -15.15 -1.75 2.47
CA LYS A 80 -14.60 -1.99 1.13
C LYS A 80 -13.30 -1.22 0.87
N SER A 81 -13.03 -0.16 1.63
CA SER A 81 -11.76 0.58 1.55
C SER A 81 -10.58 -0.33 1.87
N ILE A 82 -9.50 -0.20 1.09
CA ILE A 82 -8.30 -1.03 1.19
C ILE A 82 -7.11 -0.22 1.69
N VAL A 83 -6.88 0.97 1.16
CA VAL A 83 -5.71 1.79 1.44
C VAL A 83 -6.10 2.96 2.35
N HIS A 84 -5.70 2.84 3.63
CA HIS A 84 -5.96 3.88 4.64
C HIS A 84 -4.99 5.07 4.51
N LYS A 85 -3.74 4.85 4.14
CA LYS A 85 -2.81 5.94 3.87
C LYS A 85 -1.59 5.40 3.14
N VAL A 86 -0.91 6.30 2.44
CA VAL A 86 0.36 5.99 1.79
C VAL A 86 1.43 6.96 2.25
N ARG A 87 2.64 6.46 2.40
CA ARG A 87 3.82 7.27 2.66
C ARG A 87 4.78 7.10 1.49
N LEU A 88 5.14 8.23 0.86
CA LEU A 88 6.06 8.29 -0.26
C LEU A 88 7.46 8.56 0.28
N ILE A 89 8.41 7.70 -0.08
CA ILE A 89 9.75 7.68 0.49
C ILE A 89 10.77 7.74 -0.66
N VAL A 90 11.78 8.60 -0.52
CA VAL A 90 12.93 8.63 -1.42
C VAL A 90 14.17 8.41 -0.56
N GLU A 91 14.80 7.25 -0.73
CA GLU A 91 16.00 6.87 0.00
C GLU A 91 17.04 6.31 -0.97
N ASN A 92 18.27 6.82 -0.92
CA ASN A 92 19.38 6.39 -1.77
C ASN A 92 19.07 6.38 -3.28
N GLY A 93 18.23 7.31 -3.74
CA GLY A 93 17.80 7.40 -5.14
C GLY A 93 16.66 6.46 -5.54
N SER A 94 16.21 5.58 -4.62
CA SER A 94 15.08 4.68 -4.83
C SER A 94 13.78 5.30 -4.33
N LYS A 95 12.72 5.15 -5.14
CA LYS A 95 11.34 5.55 -4.79
C LYS A 95 10.62 4.37 -4.17
N MET A 96 10.21 4.53 -2.92
CA MET A 96 9.51 3.52 -2.14
C MET A 96 8.14 4.06 -1.72
N VAL A 97 7.19 3.15 -1.56
CA VAL A 97 5.81 3.41 -1.14
C VAL A 97 5.51 2.49 0.02
N GLU A 98 5.20 3.07 1.17
CA GLU A 98 4.58 2.34 2.28
C GLU A 98 3.07 2.48 2.17
N PHE A 99 2.38 1.34 2.10
CA PHE A 99 0.93 1.27 2.22
C PHE A 99 0.56 0.94 3.65
N VAL A 100 -0.40 1.67 4.21
CA VAL A 100 -1.11 1.26 5.41
C VAL A 100 -2.52 0.89 5.01
N LEU A 101 -2.86 -0.36 5.20
CA LEU A 101 -4.12 -0.95 4.76
C LEU A 101 -5.20 -0.83 5.84
N ASP A 102 -6.47 -0.88 5.44
CA ASP A 102 -7.59 -1.01 6.39
C ASP A 102 -7.43 -2.33 7.16
N ARG A 103 -7.69 -2.30 8.47
CA ARG A 103 -7.57 -3.49 9.34
C ARG A 103 -8.50 -4.65 8.95
N ARG A 104 -9.52 -4.39 8.13
CA ARG A 104 -10.51 -5.38 7.66
C ARG A 104 -10.13 -6.05 6.35
N VAL A 105 -9.01 -5.65 5.72
CA VAL A 105 -8.55 -6.30 4.49
C VAL A 105 -8.27 -7.78 4.73
N ASP A 106 -8.56 -8.59 3.72
CA ASP A 106 -8.23 -10.00 3.73
C ASP A 106 -6.72 -10.19 3.52
N LEU A 107 -6.01 -10.49 4.62
CA LEU A 107 -4.56 -10.66 4.61
C LEU A 107 -4.08 -11.77 3.67
N GLU A 108 -4.86 -12.83 3.47
CA GLU A 108 -4.48 -13.90 2.54
C GLU A 108 -4.50 -13.41 1.10
N LYS A 109 -5.48 -12.57 0.72
CA LYS A 109 -5.48 -11.93 -0.61
C LYS A 109 -4.30 -10.99 -0.80
N ILE A 110 -3.97 -10.19 0.22
CA ILE A 110 -2.81 -9.30 0.20
C ILE A 110 -1.52 -10.10 0.00
N LYS A 111 -1.34 -11.16 0.78
CA LYS A 111 -0.21 -12.07 0.67
C LYS A 111 -0.12 -12.72 -0.70
N ASN A 112 -1.23 -13.22 -1.24
CA ASN A 112 -1.29 -13.82 -2.57
C ASN A 112 -0.87 -12.82 -3.65
N CYS A 113 -1.26 -11.54 -3.53
CA CYS A 113 -0.83 -10.52 -4.46
C CYS A 113 0.68 -10.23 -4.39
N LEU A 114 1.26 -10.18 -3.19
CA LEU A 114 2.71 -10.05 -3.03
C LEU A 114 3.45 -11.24 -3.66
N LEU A 115 2.95 -12.46 -3.48
CA LEU A 115 3.53 -13.64 -4.13
C LEU A 115 3.44 -13.56 -5.67
N LYS A 116 2.29 -13.13 -6.21
CA LYS A 116 2.05 -12.98 -7.66
C LYS A 116 2.98 -11.97 -8.32
N ILE A 117 3.36 -10.89 -7.63
CA ILE A 117 4.27 -9.86 -8.18
C ILE A 117 5.75 -10.22 -8.03
N GLY A 118 6.08 -11.44 -7.56
CA GLY A 118 7.43 -11.99 -7.61
C GLY A 118 8.17 -12.04 -6.27
N PHE A 119 7.48 -11.91 -5.13
CA PHE A 119 8.04 -12.27 -3.83
C PHE A 119 7.89 -13.78 -3.59
N ASN A 120 8.93 -14.43 -3.04
CA ASN A 120 8.92 -15.86 -2.77
C ASN A 120 8.39 -16.20 -1.37
N GLU A 121 8.55 -15.26 -0.44
CA GLU A 121 8.21 -15.43 0.96
C GLU A 121 7.59 -14.13 1.47
N VAL A 122 6.47 -14.26 2.18
CA VAL A 122 5.79 -13.16 2.84
C VAL A 122 5.76 -13.47 4.33
N VAL A 123 6.50 -12.68 5.10
CA VAL A 123 6.57 -12.79 6.56
C VAL A 123 5.58 -11.80 7.15
N ILE A 124 4.74 -12.25 8.08
CA ILE A 124 3.83 -11.38 8.82
C ILE A 124 4.41 -11.23 10.23
N ILE A 125 4.64 -9.99 10.66
CA ILE A 125 5.12 -9.68 12.01
C ILE A 125 4.13 -8.77 12.71
N GLU A 126 3.93 -8.99 14.01
CA GLU A 126 3.22 -8.05 14.87
C GLU A 126 4.24 -7.08 15.46
N SER A 127 4.12 -5.81 15.07
CA SER A 127 4.95 -4.73 15.62
C SER A 127 4.21 -4.13 16.81
N LEU A 128 4.62 -4.57 18.02
CA LEU A 128 4.17 -4.04 19.31
C LEU A 128 4.58 -2.57 19.52
#